data_AF-A0A7G8G2L4-F1
#
_entry.id   AF-A0A7G8G2L4-F1
#
_cell.length_a   1.000
_cell.length_b   1.000
_cell.length_c   1.000
_cell.angle_alpha   90.00
_cell.angle_beta   90.00
_cell.angle_gamma   90.00
#
_symmetry.space_group_name_H-M   'P 1'
#
loop_
_entity.id
_entity.type
_entity.pdbx_description
1 polymer ?
#
loop_
_entity_poly.entity_id
_entity_poly.type
_entity_poly.pdbx_seq_one_letter_code
_entity_poly.pdbx_strand_id
1 'polypeptide(L)'
;MSEAYYNLQRAEQLVRIRDAIVRTDLVVLEDTLNLKQAGLVPRVDLLRRSSLLALDEESLIQAMADRAVARRELWTVLNLSSEITPSASDPITLQPRWPLNLEKTVLAAYDDNPELTTIFATQQALMRRQSESTATSRASSRLAIREDPKRDSLTTRASVFK
;
A
#
# COMPACT_ATOMS: atom_id res chain seq x y z
N MET A 1 -2.13 -5.61 3.99
CA MET A 1 -2.56 -6.96 4.39
C MET A 1 -3.74 -7.46 3.57
N SER A 2 -4.82 -6.69 3.40
CA SER A 2 -5.99 -7.09 2.59
C SER A 2 -5.66 -7.28 1.10
N GLU A 3 -4.87 -6.40 0.51
CA GLU A 3 -4.60 -6.40 -0.94
C GLU A 3 -3.91 -7.68 -1.42
N ALA A 4 -2.82 -8.11 -0.78
CA ALA A 4 -2.11 -9.34 -1.15
C ALA A 4 -3.01 -10.59 -1.05
N TYR A 5 -3.92 -10.62 -0.06
CA TYR A 5 -4.90 -11.71 0.07
C TYR A 5 -5.91 -11.71 -1.09
N TYR A 6 -6.51 -10.55 -1.38
CA TYR A 6 -7.47 -10.43 -2.48
C TYR A 6 -6.83 -10.65 -3.86
N ASN A 7 -5.56 -10.28 -4.04
CA ASN A 7 -4.80 -10.56 -5.27
C ASN A 7 -4.62 -12.08 -5.45
N LEU A 8 -4.24 -12.81 -4.39
CA LEU A 8 -4.16 -14.27 -4.44
C LEU A 8 -5.52 -14.91 -4.72
N GLN A 9 -6.58 -14.45 -4.05
CA GLN A 9 -7.94 -14.94 -4.26
C GLN A 9 -8.37 -14.77 -5.73
N ARG A 10 -8.13 -13.58 -6.31
CA ARG A 10 -8.41 -13.30 -7.72
C ARG A 10 -7.61 -14.22 -8.65
N ALA A 11 -6.32 -14.38 -8.41
CA ALA A 11 -5.45 -15.22 -9.24
C ALA A 11 -5.87 -16.70 -9.19
N GLU A 12 -6.24 -17.21 -8.01
CA GLU A 12 -6.76 -18.57 -7.87
C GLU A 12 -8.08 -18.77 -8.62
N GLN A 13 -8.99 -17.79 -8.61
CA GLN A 13 -10.21 -17.86 -9.42
C GLN A 13 -9.91 -17.79 -10.91
N LEU A 14 -8.94 -16.98 -11.34
CA LEU A 14 -8.58 -16.88 -12.76
C LEU A 14 -8.05 -18.22 -13.29
N VAL A 15 -7.22 -18.94 -12.51
CA VAL A 15 -6.77 -20.30 -12.88
C VAL A 15 -7.96 -21.25 -13.04
N ARG A 16 -8.93 -21.23 -12.11
CA ARG A 16 -10.14 -22.06 -12.21
C ARG A 16 -10.96 -21.77 -13.47
N ILE A 17 -11.12 -20.49 -13.81
CA ILE A 17 -11.83 -20.07 -15.02
C ILE A 17 -11.09 -20.52 -16.28
N ARG A 18 -9.77 -20.33 -16.34
CA ARG A 18 -8.96 -20.72 -17.50
C ARG A 18 -8.92 -22.23 -17.71
N ASP A 19 -8.83 -23.01 -16.63
CA ASP A 19 -8.92 -24.48 -16.70
C ASP A 19 -10.30 -24.92 -17.24
N ALA A 20 -11.39 -24.29 -16.79
CA ALA A 20 -12.72 -24.57 -17.33
C ALA A 20 -12.87 -24.22 -18.82
N ILE A 21 -12.25 -23.13 -19.27
CA ILE A 21 -12.21 -22.73 -20.69
C ILE A 21 -11.47 -23.80 -21.50
N VAL A 22 -10.24 -24.15 -21.13
CA VAL A 22 -9.44 -25.18 -21.83
C VAL A 22 -10.20 -26.51 -21.93
N ARG A 23 -10.85 -26.95 -20.84
CA ARG A 23 -11.69 -28.17 -20.86
C ARG A 23 -12.87 -28.05 -21.83
N THR A 24 -13.48 -26.87 -21.92
CA THR A 24 -14.57 -26.62 -22.88
C THR A 24 -14.04 -26.64 -24.31
N ASP A 25 -12.89 -26.03 -24.58
CA ASP A 25 -12.29 -26.00 -25.92
C ASP A 25 -11.85 -27.39 -26.39
N LEU A 26 -11.40 -28.25 -25.49
CA LEU A 26 -11.11 -29.66 -25.80
C LEU A 26 -12.35 -30.39 -26.30
N VAL A 27 -13.51 -30.21 -25.66
CA VAL A 27 -14.79 -30.80 -26.11
C VAL A 27 -15.19 -30.24 -27.47
N VAL A 28 -15.10 -28.92 -27.65
CA VAL A 28 -15.44 -28.28 -28.94
C VAL A 28 -14.49 -28.73 -30.07
N LEU A 29 -13.21 -28.95 -29.77
CA LEU A 29 -12.24 -29.48 -30.71
C LEU A 29 -12.58 -30.91 -31.12
N GLU A 30 -12.97 -31.76 -30.17
CA GLU A 30 -13.44 -33.13 -30.43
C GLU A 30 -14.68 -33.13 -31.35
N ASP A 31 -15.68 -32.30 -31.06
CA ASP A 31 -16.86 -32.16 -31.91
C ASP A 31 -16.49 -31.70 -33.33
N THR A 32 -15.58 -30.72 -33.44
CA THR A 32 -15.13 -30.22 -34.73
C THR A 32 -14.36 -31.29 -35.52
N LEU A 33 -13.59 -32.15 -34.83
CA LEU A 33 -12.90 -33.28 -35.44
C LEU A 33 -13.91 -34.30 -35.99
N ASN A 34 -14.95 -34.64 -35.22
CA ASN A 34 -16.00 -35.57 -35.62
C ASN A 34 -16.76 -35.05 -36.85
N LEU A 35 -17.14 -33.76 -36.85
CA LEU A 35 -17.78 -33.12 -38.01
C LEU A 35 -16.86 -33.10 -39.23
N LYS A 36 -15.55 -32.88 -39.04
CA LYS A 36 -14.57 -32.91 -40.14
C LYS A 36 -14.46 -34.31 -40.74
N GLN A 37 -14.51 -35.36 -39.91
CA GLN A 37 -14.49 -36.75 -40.38
C GLN A 37 -15.76 -37.10 -41.15
N ALA A 38 -16.91 -36.56 -40.76
CA ALA A 38 -18.17 -36.65 -41.50
C ALA A 38 -18.22 -35.77 -42.77
N GLY A 39 -17.20 -34.95 -43.02
CA GLY A 39 -17.16 -34.02 -44.16
C GLY A 39 -18.06 -32.79 -44.02
N LEU A 40 -18.58 -32.52 -42.81
CA LEU A 40 -19.53 -31.43 -42.52
C LEU A 40 -18.86 -30.09 -42.24
N VAL A 41 -17.55 -30.08 -41.93
CA VAL A 41 -16.78 -28.85 -41.73
C VAL A 41 -15.45 -28.85 -42.50
N PRO A 42 -14.99 -27.68 -42.98
CA PRO A 42 -13.68 -27.51 -43.61
C PRO A 42 -12.49 -27.79 -42.67
N ARG A 43 -11.33 -28.12 -43.26
CA ARG A 43 -10.06 -28.26 -42.51
C ARG A 43 -9.63 -26.98 -41.78
N VAL A 44 -9.98 -25.81 -42.33
CA VAL A 44 -9.64 -24.52 -41.72
C VAL A 44 -10.35 -24.30 -40.38
N ASP A 45 -11.55 -24.86 -40.19
CA ASP A 45 -12.28 -24.72 -38.94
C ASP A 45 -11.63 -25.56 -37.83
N LEU A 46 -11.18 -26.77 -38.15
CA LEU A 46 -10.39 -27.60 -37.23
C LEU A 46 -9.10 -26.88 -36.82
N LEU A 47 -8.37 -26.31 -37.79
CA LEU A 47 -7.16 -25.54 -37.51
C LEU A 47 -7.45 -24.34 -36.60
N ARG A 48 -8.50 -23.57 -36.90
CA ARG A 48 -8.91 -22.43 -36.07
C ARG A 48 -9.20 -22.87 -34.63
N ARG A 49 -9.92 -23.98 -34.43
CA ARG A 49 -10.20 -24.52 -33.10
C ARG A 49 -8.94 -24.97 -32.37
N SER A 50 -8.01 -25.63 -33.06
CA SER A 50 -6.73 -26.02 -32.46
C SER A 50 -5.88 -24.81 -32.04
N SER A 51 -5.88 -23.73 -32.83
CA SER A 51 -5.18 -22.50 -32.48
C SER A 51 -5.81 -21.79 -31.28
N LEU A 52 -7.15 -21.80 -31.17
CA LEU A 52 -7.85 -21.25 -30.00
C LEU A 52 -7.49 -22.03 -28.73
N LEU A 53 -7.54 -23.37 -28.78
CA LEU A 53 -7.13 -24.20 -27.65
C LEU A 53 -5.69 -23.88 -27.21
N ALA A 54 -4.75 -23.75 -28.15
CA ALA A 54 -3.36 -23.42 -27.82
C ALA A 54 -3.21 -22.03 -27.17
N LEU A 55 -4.01 -21.05 -27.59
CA LEU A 55 -4.05 -19.72 -26.96
C LEU A 55 -4.62 -19.76 -25.55
N ASP A 56 -5.68 -20.55 -25.33
CA ASP A 56 -6.30 -20.69 -24.01
C ASP A 56 -5.45 -21.51 -23.04
N GLU A 57 -4.69 -22.50 -23.53
CA GLU A 57 -3.66 -23.21 -22.77
C GLU A 57 -2.53 -22.26 -22.33
N GLU A 58 -2.05 -21.40 -23.22
CA GLU A 58 -1.06 -20.37 -22.88
C GLU A 58 -1.60 -19.40 -21.82
N SER A 59 -2.86 -18.97 -21.96
CA SER A 59 -3.53 -18.13 -20.97
C SER A 59 -3.68 -18.82 -19.61
N LEU A 60 -3.89 -20.13 -19.57
CA LEU A 60 -3.90 -20.92 -18.33
C LEU A 60 -2.52 -20.96 -17.68
N ILE A 61 -1.46 -21.18 -18.47
CA ILE A 61 -0.07 -21.16 -17.98
C ILE A 61 0.27 -19.80 -17.37
N GLN A 62 -0.09 -18.71 -18.04
CA GLN A 62 0.13 -17.36 -17.51
C GLN A 62 -0.64 -17.15 -16.19
N ALA A 63 -1.91 -17.57 -16.13
CA ALA A 63 -2.70 -17.47 -14.89
C ALA A 63 -2.07 -18.28 -13.74
N MET A 64 -1.49 -19.45 -14.02
CA MET A 64 -0.78 -20.26 -13.03
C MET A 64 0.49 -19.58 -12.54
N ALA A 65 1.24 -18.91 -13.43
CA ALA A 65 2.41 -18.12 -13.07
C ALA A 65 2.03 -16.92 -12.20
N ASP A 66 1.00 -16.17 -12.58
CA ASP A 66 0.49 -15.03 -11.81
C ASP A 66 0.05 -15.46 -10.40
N ARG A 67 -0.62 -16.61 -10.27
CA ARG A 67 -0.97 -17.18 -8.97
C ARG A 67 0.26 -17.49 -8.11
N ALA A 68 1.34 -18.01 -8.71
CA ALA A 68 2.57 -18.29 -7.98
C ALA A 68 3.23 -17.00 -7.46
N VAL A 69 3.19 -15.92 -8.25
CA VAL A 69 3.66 -14.58 -7.84
C VAL A 69 2.82 -14.06 -6.68
N ALA A 70 1.49 -14.01 -6.83
CA ALA A 70 0.58 -13.53 -5.78
C ALA A 70 0.73 -14.32 -4.46
N ARG A 71 0.99 -15.62 -4.55
CA ARG A 71 1.25 -16.47 -3.39
C ARG A 71 2.54 -16.06 -2.66
N ARG A 72 3.61 -15.78 -3.42
CA ARG A 72 4.90 -15.34 -2.86
C ARG A 72 4.78 -13.95 -2.22
N GLU A 73 4.00 -13.04 -2.80
CA GLU A 73 3.72 -11.73 -2.21
C GLU A 73 3.03 -11.88 -0.85
N LEU A 74 1.97 -12.70 -0.77
CA LEU A 74 1.27 -12.94 0.50
C LEU A 74 2.19 -13.62 1.53
N TRP A 75 3.00 -14.58 1.10
CA TRP A 75 3.97 -15.25 1.96
C TRP A 75 4.96 -14.24 2.59
N THR A 76 5.42 -13.27 1.80
CA THR A 76 6.35 -12.22 2.27
C THR A 76 5.68 -11.26 3.24
N VAL A 77 4.45 -10.82 2.95
CA VAL A 77 3.67 -9.92 3.83
C VAL A 77 3.36 -10.55 5.18
N LEU A 78 3.10 -11.87 5.19
CA LEU A 78 2.79 -12.62 6.41
C LEU A 78 4.03 -13.21 7.09
N ASN A 79 5.22 -13.09 6.48
CA ASN A 79 6.47 -13.66 6.96
C ASN A 79 6.32 -15.14 7.38
N LEU A 80 5.69 -15.95 6.52
CA LEU A 80 5.39 -17.35 6.82
C LEU A 80 6.65 -18.22 6.76
N SER A 81 6.61 -19.38 7.42
CA SER A 81 7.66 -20.40 7.24
C SER A 81 7.60 -21.01 5.82
N SER A 82 8.72 -21.56 5.34
CA SER A 82 8.81 -22.23 4.04
C SER A 82 7.94 -23.49 3.91
N GLU A 83 7.49 -24.05 5.03
CA GLU A 83 6.62 -25.22 5.06
C GLU A 83 5.15 -24.88 4.77
N ILE A 84 4.77 -23.60 4.87
CA ILE A 84 3.38 -23.17 4.74
C ILE A 84 3.16 -22.59 3.34
N THR A 85 2.23 -23.20 2.59
CA THR A 85 1.78 -22.69 1.29
C THR A 85 0.45 -21.95 1.47
N PRO A 86 0.41 -20.61 1.36
CA PRO A 86 -0.83 -19.88 1.52
C PRO A 86 -1.78 -20.10 0.35
N SER A 87 -3.08 -20.17 0.65
CA SER A 87 -4.17 -20.29 -0.33
C SER A 87 -5.38 -19.48 0.13
N ALA A 88 -6.14 -18.93 -0.81
CA ALA A 88 -7.34 -18.15 -0.56
C ALA A 88 -8.57 -19.02 -0.87
N SER A 89 -8.93 -19.88 0.08
CA SER A 89 -10.01 -20.87 -0.10
C SER A 89 -11.42 -20.26 -0.07
N ASP A 90 -11.58 -19.04 0.44
CA ASP A 90 -12.90 -18.42 0.54
C ASP A 90 -13.45 -18.02 -0.85
N PRO A 91 -14.77 -18.13 -1.07
CA PRO A 91 -15.40 -17.62 -2.29
C PRO A 91 -15.28 -16.09 -2.39
N ILE A 92 -15.25 -15.58 -3.62
CA ILE A 92 -15.35 -14.13 -3.84
C ILE A 92 -16.79 -13.71 -3.54
N THR A 93 -16.98 -12.92 -2.49
CA THR A 93 -18.27 -12.36 -2.09
C THR A 93 -18.25 -10.84 -2.19
N LEU A 94 -19.38 -10.24 -2.57
CA LEU A 94 -19.56 -8.79 -2.48
C LEU A 94 -19.41 -8.35 -1.02
N GLN A 95 -18.51 -7.39 -0.78
CA GLN A 95 -18.37 -6.82 0.54
C GLN A 95 -19.63 -6.03 0.90
N PRO A 96 -20.03 -6.04 2.19
CA PRO A 96 -21.13 -5.22 2.66
C PRO A 96 -20.82 -3.73 2.41
N ARG A 97 -21.88 -2.94 2.23
CA ARG A 97 -21.76 -1.49 2.12
C ARG A 97 -20.96 -0.91 3.30
N TRP A 98 -20.16 0.12 3.03
CA TRP A 98 -19.41 0.83 4.05
C TRP A 98 -20.36 1.31 5.17
N PRO A 99 -20.04 1.04 6.46
CA PRO A 99 -20.99 1.24 7.55
C PRO A 99 -21.22 2.71 7.92
N LEU A 100 -20.27 3.60 7.59
CA LEU A 100 -20.36 5.03 7.90
C LEU A 100 -20.85 5.83 6.68
N ASN A 101 -21.53 6.95 6.93
CA ASN A 101 -21.79 7.95 5.89
C ASN A 101 -20.52 8.79 5.65
N LEU A 102 -20.51 9.61 4.59
CA LEU A 102 -19.33 10.39 4.21
C LEU A 102 -18.84 11.29 5.35
N GLU A 103 -19.73 12.05 5.97
CA GLU A 103 -19.38 12.97 7.06
C GLU A 103 -18.73 12.24 8.23
N LYS A 104 -19.34 11.16 8.71
CA LYS A 104 -18.76 10.34 9.79
C LYS A 104 -17.45 9.68 9.39
N THR A 105 -17.29 9.31 8.11
CA THR A 105 -16.04 8.74 7.61
C THR A 105 -14.92 9.78 7.61
N VAL A 106 -15.20 11.01 7.20
CA VAL A 106 -14.22 12.11 7.20
C VAL A 106 -13.82 12.48 8.62
N LEU A 107 -14.77 12.57 9.55
CA LEU A 107 -14.49 12.84 10.96
C LEU A 107 -13.64 11.71 11.57
N ALA A 108 -14.03 10.45 11.39
CA ALA A 108 -13.24 9.31 11.87
C ALA A 108 -11.83 9.29 11.26
N ALA A 109 -11.69 9.62 9.98
CA ALA A 109 -10.39 9.71 9.30
C ALA A 109 -9.53 10.88 9.77
N TYR A 110 -10.10 11.93 10.37
CA TYR A 110 -9.34 13.01 10.98
C TYR A 110 -8.86 12.63 12.38
N ASP A 111 -9.75 12.04 13.17
CA ASP A 111 -9.48 11.71 14.58
C ASP A 111 -8.53 10.51 14.74
N ASP A 112 -8.73 9.43 13.96
CA ASP A 112 -8.03 8.16 14.13
C ASP A 112 -6.79 8.00 13.22
N ASN A 113 -6.30 9.08 12.60
CA ASN A 113 -5.19 8.99 11.66
C ASN A 113 -3.81 9.08 12.34
N PRO A 114 -3.01 7.99 12.33
CA PRO A 114 -1.70 7.98 12.97
C PRO A 114 -0.69 8.90 12.28
N GLU A 115 -0.83 9.14 10.98
CA GLU A 115 0.03 10.07 10.25
C GLU A 115 -0.22 11.52 10.69
N LEU A 116 -1.49 11.92 10.83
CA LEU A 116 -1.84 13.26 11.34
C LEU A 116 -1.32 13.46 12.76
N THR A 117 -1.47 12.44 13.61
CA THR A 117 -0.92 12.45 14.97
C THR A 117 0.59 12.67 14.97
N THR A 118 1.33 12.00 14.06
CA THR A 118 2.79 12.14 13.91
C THR A 118 3.18 13.54 13.43
N ILE A 119 2.42 14.11 12.49
CA ILE A 119 2.62 15.47 12.00
C ILE A 119 2.41 16.47 13.14
N PHE A 120 1.34 16.36 13.91
CA PHE A 120 1.07 17.24 15.04
C PHE A 120 2.16 17.13 16.12
N ALA A 121 2.62 15.93 16.45
CA ALA A 121 3.72 15.72 17.39
C ALA A 121 5.02 16.40 16.90
N THR A 122 5.31 16.29 15.61
CA THR A 122 6.47 16.94 14.98
C THR A 122 6.37 18.46 15.04
N GLN A 123 5.20 19.03 14.71
CA GLN A 123 4.95 20.47 14.80
C GLN A 123 5.13 20.98 16.23
N GLN A 124 4.57 20.28 17.22
CA GLN A 124 4.73 20.64 18.64
C GLN A 124 6.20 20.61 19.08
N ALA A 125 6.96 19.61 18.65
CA ALA A 125 8.39 19.52 18.95
C ALA A 125 9.19 20.70 18.36
N LEU A 126 8.87 21.11 17.13
CA LEU A 126 9.49 22.29 16.49
C LEU A 126 9.16 23.58 17.26
N MET A 127 7.91 23.77 17.68
CA MET A 127 7.49 24.95 18.44
C MET A 127 8.18 25.03 19.81
N ARG A 128 8.30 23.90 20.52
CA ARG A 128 9.03 23.83 21.79
C ARG A 128 10.49 24.25 21.62
N ARG A 129 11.17 23.68 20.62
CA ARG A 129 12.57 24.04 20.30
C ARG A 129 12.74 25.53 19.97
N GLN A 130 11.79 26.13 19.24
CA GLN A 130 11.82 27.58 18.97
C GLN A 130 11.67 28.39 20.27
N SER A 131 10.72 28.02 21.14
CA SER A 131 10.50 28.71 22.41
C SER A 131 11.74 28.68 23.32
N GLU A 132 12.41 27.53 23.43
CA GLU A 132 13.64 27.35 24.21
C GLU A 132 14.79 28.20 23.67
N SER A 133 14.97 28.27 22.34
CA SER A 133 15.97 29.13 21.71
C SER A 133 15.73 30.60 22.01
N THR A 134 14.48 31.06 21.89
CA THR A 134 14.15 32.47 22.20
C THR A 134 14.27 32.79 23.69
N ALA A 135 13.99 31.85 24.58
CA ALA A 135 14.17 32.01 26.02
C ALA A 135 15.66 32.08 26.40
N THR A 136 16.49 31.23 25.80
CA THR A 136 17.95 31.22 25.98
C THR A 136 18.56 32.52 25.48
N SER A 137 18.17 32.98 24.27
CA SER A 137 18.62 34.27 23.73
C SER A 137 18.25 35.46 24.63
N ARG A 138 17.00 35.50 25.15
CA ARG A 138 16.56 36.55 26.09
C ARG A 138 17.26 36.49 27.44
N ALA A 139 17.49 35.29 27.98
CA ALA A 139 18.21 35.11 29.23
C ALA A 139 19.66 35.58 29.14
N SER A 140 20.37 35.22 28.05
CA SER A 140 21.72 35.71 27.77
C SER A 140 21.76 37.24 27.61
N SER A 141 20.77 37.82 26.92
CA SER A 141 20.66 39.28 26.77
C SER A 141 20.41 39.99 28.11
N ARG A 142 19.57 39.42 28.97
CA ARG A 142 19.24 39.97 30.29
C ARG A 142 20.40 39.85 31.29
N LEU A 143 21.21 38.79 31.18
CA LEU A 143 22.42 38.65 31.99
C LEU A 143 23.49 39.68 31.57
N ALA A 144 23.65 39.93 30.27
CA ALA A 144 24.56 40.96 29.75
C ALA A 144 24.20 42.38 30.21
N ILE A 145 22.92 42.69 30.46
CA ILE A 145 22.48 44.00 31.00
C ILE A 145 22.68 44.08 32.53
N ARG A 146 22.67 42.95 33.24
CA ARG A 146 22.82 42.90 34.70
C ARG A 146 24.28 42.97 35.15
N GLU A 147 25.23 42.66 34.26
CA GLU A 147 26.67 42.74 34.53
C GLU A 147 27.31 44.12 34.23
N ASP A 148 26.53 45.20 34.07
CA ASP A 148 27.09 46.54 33.90
C ASP A 148 26.95 47.44 35.16
N PRO A 149 27.79 47.26 36.21
CA PRO A 149 27.83 48.16 37.35
C PRO A 149 28.99 49.16 37.23
N LYS A 150 28.96 50.11 36.27
CA LYS A 150 29.77 51.34 36.41
C LYS A 150 29.30 52.54 35.58
N ARG A 151 28.13 53.08 35.92
CA ARG A 151 27.79 54.49 35.71
C ARG A 151 27.31 55.12 37.02
N ASP A 152 28.19 55.20 38.02
CA ASP A 152 28.02 56.06 39.19
C ASP A 152 29.38 56.36 39.82
N SER A 153 30.16 57.25 39.19
CA SER A 153 31.26 57.97 39.83
C SER A 153 31.62 59.23 39.04
N LEU A 154 30.65 60.11 38.82
CA LEU A 154 30.92 61.51 38.53
C LEU A 154 30.08 62.34 39.48
N THR A 155 30.72 63.28 40.16
CA THR A 155 30.19 64.25 41.14
C THR A 155 30.42 63.88 42.61
N THR A 156 31.61 64.20 43.13
CA THR A 156 31.76 64.96 44.38
C THR A 156 33.22 65.35 44.62
N ARG A 157 33.47 66.66 44.52
CA ARG A 157 34.53 67.50 45.15
C ARG A 157 35.99 67.21 44.74
N ALA A 158 36.67 68.08 43.98
CA ALA A 158 37.07 69.47 44.29
C ALA A 158 37.87 69.62 45.60
N SER A 159 39.09 70.14 45.45
CA SER A 159 40.09 70.55 46.47
C SER A 159 40.83 69.39 47.15
N VAL A 160 42.16 69.34 47.23
CA VAL A 160 43.09 70.34 47.79
C VAL A 160 44.53 70.05 47.28
N PHE A 161 45.26 71.11 46.88
CA PHE A 161 46.72 71.42 47.06
C PHE A 161 47.67 70.23 47.35
N LYS A 162 48.80 70.04 46.67
CA LYS A 162 49.92 70.97 46.42
C LYS A 162 50.85 70.36 45.36
#